data_AF-A0AAN0JMD8-F1
#
_entry.id   AF-A0AAN0JMD8-F1
#
_cell.length_a   1.000
_cell.length_b   1.000
_cell.length_c   1.000
_cell.angle_alpha   90.00
_cell.angle_beta   90.00
_cell.angle_gamma   90.00
#
_symmetry.space_group_name_H-M   'P 1'
#
loop_
_entity.id
_entity.type
_entity.pdbx_description
1 polymer ?
#
loop_
_entity_poly.entity_id
_entity_poly.type
_entity_poly.pdbx_seq_one_letter_code
_entity_poly.pdbx_strand_id
1 'polypeptide(L)'
;MSSLAKVSDGYTPGHMITAITQVLTERRIQQLRKRPLTTAEFIPFLAKIDPIYREEEEAYKAWFNKTPLGKKRAKAIKEAKGEDDGGGGKKGKGKGKGKGKKKKK
;
A
#
# COMPACT_ATOMS: atom_id res chain seq x y z
N MET A 1 -12.96 -11.96 11.77
CA MET A 1 -11.77 -12.52 11.10
C MET A 1 -11.73 -14.03 11.31
N SER A 2 -11.37 -14.82 10.30
CA SER A 2 -11.06 -16.23 10.49
C SER A 2 -9.64 -16.41 11.04
N SER A 3 -9.33 -17.55 11.66
CA SER A 3 -8.00 -17.82 12.21
C SER A 3 -6.90 -17.77 11.14
N LEU A 4 -7.19 -18.29 9.94
CA LEU A 4 -6.24 -18.25 8.82
C LEU A 4 -5.92 -16.81 8.40
N ALA A 5 -6.91 -15.93 8.33
CA ALA A 5 -6.71 -14.52 7.97
C ALA A 5 -5.79 -13.79 8.96
N LYS A 6 -5.86 -14.15 10.25
CA LYS A 6 -4.97 -13.58 11.27
C LYS A 6 -3.53 -14.09 11.16
N VAL A 7 -3.35 -15.35 10.80
CA VAL A 7 -2.01 -15.96 10.65
C VAL A 7 -1.34 -15.55 9.34
N SER A 8 -2.12 -15.26 8.29
CA SER A 8 -1.63 -14.78 7.01
C SER A 8 -1.47 -13.25 6.95
N ASP A 9 -1.56 -12.55 8.08
CA ASP A 9 -1.28 -11.12 8.12
C ASP A 9 0.22 -10.87 7.86
N GLY A 10 0.54 -9.88 7.04
CA GLY A 10 1.92 -9.62 6.56
C GLY A 10 2.35 -10.39 5.31
N TYR A 11 1.53 -11.31 4.77
CA TYR A 11 1.83 -11.97 3.49
C TYR A 11 1.25 -11.19 2.30
N THR A 12 2.05 -11.06 1.23
CA THR A 12 1.59 -10.41 0.00
C THR A 12 0.62 -11.31 -0.79
N PRO A 13 -0.18 -10.74 -1.72
CA PRO A 13 -0.97 -11.56 -2.65
C PRO A 13 -0.13 -12.57 -3.43
N GLY A 14 1.13 -12.23 -3.77
CA GLY A 14 2.07 -13.16 -4.41
C GLY A 14 2.42 -14.34 -3.51
N HIS A 15 2.68 -14.10 -2.22
CA HIS A 15 2.91 -15.17 -1.25
C HIS A 15 1.70 -16.09 -1.11
N MET A 16 0.48 -15.52 -1.12
CA MET A 16 -0.76 -16.30 -1.07
C MET A 16 -0.91 -17.20 -2.28
N ILE A 17 -0.65 -16.68 -3.50
CA ILE A 17 -0.67 -17.50 -4.72
C ILE A 17 0.34 -18.66 -4.60
N THR A 18 1.55 -18.38 -4.15
CA THR A 18 2.60 -19.40 -3.96
C THR A 18 2.21 -20.48 -2.94
N ALA A 19 1.56 -20.11 -1.84
CA ALA A 19 1.06 -21.09 -0.87
C ALA A 19 -0.09 -21.92 -1.45
N ILE A 20 -1.02 -21.28 -2.17
CA ILE A 20 -2.17 -21.95 -2.80
C ILE A 20 -1.71 -22.96 -3.84
N THR A 21 -0.76 -22.61 -4.71
CA THR A 21 -0.25 -23.53 -5.74
C THR A 21 0.49 -24.73 -5.14
N GLN A 22 1.17 -24.54 -4.02
CA GLN A 22 1.83 -25.63 -3.29
C GLN A 22 0.84 -26.57 -2.58
N VAL A 23 -0.30 -26.04 -2.09
CA VAL A 23 -1.37 -26.86 -1.50
C VAL A 23 -2.15 -27.60 -2.58
N LEU A 24 -2.59 -26.89 -3.62
CA LEU A 24 -3.48 -27.40 -4.68
C LEU A 24 -2.71 -28.13 -5.78
N THR A 25 -1.91 -29.12 -5.40
CA THR A 25 -1.30 -30.06 -6.35
C THR A 25 -2.38 -30.92 -7.03
N GLU A 26 -2.07 -31.46 -8.20
CA GLU A 26 -2.97 -32.37 -8.94
C GLU A 26 -3.47 -33.53 -8.06
N ARG A 27 -2.55 -34.17 -7.33
CA ARG A 27 -2.89 -35.22 -6.36
C ARG A 27 -3.85 -34.73 -5.29
N ARG A 28 -3.66 -33.50 -4.79
CA ARG A 28 -4.53 -32.93 -3.74
C ARG A 28 -5.94 -32.68 -4.26
N ILE A 29 -6.06 -32.19 -5.50
CA ILE A 29 -7.33 -31.92 -6.18
C ILE A 29 -8.13 -33.21 -6.33
N GLN A 30 -7.50 -34.30 -6.77
CA GLN A 30 -8.15 -35.62 -6.90
C GLN A 30 -8.69 -36.15 -5.57
N GLN A 31 -8.04 -35.81 -4.46
CA GLN A 31 -8.44 -36.24 -3.11
C GLN A 31 -9.59 -35.41 -2.51
N LEU A 32 -9.93 -34.24 -3.06
CA LEU A 32 -10.94 -33.33 -2.49
C LEU A 32 -12.31 -34.00 -2.29
N ARG A 33 -12.69 -34.92 -3.18
CA ARG A 33 -13.97 -35.65 -3.09
C ARG A 33 -14.11 -36.51 -1.83
N LYS A 34 -12.99 -37.02 -1.31
CA LYS A 34 -12.96 -37.91 -0.12
C LYS A 34 -12.43 -37.20 1.12
N ARG A 35 -11.56 -36.20 0.94
CA ARG A 35 -10.92 -35.43 1.99
C ARG A 35 -11.06 -33.93 1.69
N PRO A 36 -12.04 -33.25 2.32
CA PRO A 36 -12.25 -31.81 2.17
C PRO A 36 -10.97 -31.01 2.41
N LEU A 37 -10.87 -29.85 1.77
CA LEU A 37 -9.77 -28.91 2.01
C LEU A 37 -9.94 -28.24 3.36
N THR A 38 -8.88 -28.21 4.15
CA THR A 38 -8.87 -27.57 5.47
C THR A 38 -7.90 -26.38 5.49
N THR A 39 -8.22 -25.36 6.28
CA THR A 39 -7.37 -24.16 6.40
C THR A 39 -5.98 -24.45 6.97
N ALA A 40 -5.86 -25.53 7.77
CA ALA A 40 -4.58 -25.95 8.35
C ALA A 40 -3.55 -26.40 7.29
N GLU A 41 -4.00 -26.84 6.11
CA GLU A 41 -3.10 -27.30 5.04
C GLU A 41 -2.25 -26.18 4.43
N PHE A 42 -2.66 -24.92 4.60
CA PHE A 42 -1.92 -23.75 4.10
C PHE A 42 -0.79 -23.31 5.03
N ILE A 43 -0.89 -23.60 6.33
CA ILE A 43 0.05 -23.12 7.36
C ILE A 43 1.49 -23.58 7.09
N PRO A 44 1.77 -24.86 6.75
CA PRO A 44 3.13 -25.31 6.50
C PRO A 44 3.80 -24.65 5.29
N PHE A 45 3.02 -24.17 4.33
CA PHE A 45 3.55 -23.50 3.14
C PHE A 45 3.75 -22.01 3.36
N LEU A 46 2.84 -21.36 4.10
CA LEU A 46 3.03 -19.98 4.54
C LEU A 46 4.25 -19.85 5.46
N ALA A 47 4.44 -20.78 6.40
CA ALA A 47 5.57 -20.78 7.34
C ALA A 47 6.97 -20.89 6.69
N LYS A 48 7.04 -21.25 5.40
CA LYS A 48 8.31 -21.30 4.63
C LYS A 48 8.63 -19.98 3.93
N ILE A 49 7.65 -19.08 3.85
CA ILE A 49 7.79 -17.79 3.17
C ILE A 49 8.07 -16.74 4.23
N ASP A 50 9.03 -15.86 3.96
CA ASP A 50 9.31 -14.74 4.85
C ASP A 50 8.19 -13.69 4.75
N PRO A 51 7.48 -13.37 5.84
CA PRO A 51 6.44 -12.35 5.83
C PRO A 51 7.04 -10.95 5.65
N ILE A 52 6.25 -10.01 5.12
CA ILE A 52 6.63 -8.60 5.12
C ILE A 52 6.26 -8.03 6.48
N TYR A 53 7.27 -7.53 7.19
CA TYR A 53 7.06 -6.92 8.49
C TYR A 53 6.43 -5.53 8.34
N ARG A 54 5.73 -5.09 9.37
CA ARG A 54 4.97 -3.84 9.34
C ARG A 54 5.87 -2.63 9.07
N GLU A 55 7.04 -2.62 9.68
CA GLU A 55 8.03 -1.56 9.55
C GLU A 55 8.55 -1.46 8.11
N GLU A 56 8.75 -2.60 7.45
CA GLU A 56 9.15 -2.66 6.05
C GLU A 56 8.03 -2.14 5.15
N GLU A 57 6.79 -2.59 5.39
CA GLU A 57 5.62 -2.13 4.66
C GLU A 57 5.45 -0.60 4.77
N GLU A 58 5.62 -0.06 5.97
CA GLU A 58 5.58 1.38 6.24
C GLU A 58 6.72 2.13 5.52
N ALA A 59 7.94 1.58 5.53
CA ALA A 59 9.08 2.14 4.81
C ALA A 59 8.82 2.18 3.28
N TYR A 60 8.26 1.11 2.71
CA TYR A 60 7.89 1.06 1.30
C TYR A 60 6.82 2.10 0.96
N LYS A 61 5.79 2.24 1.80
CA LYS A 61 4.74 3.27 1.63
C LYS A 61 5.34 4.68 1.69
N ALA A 62 6.19 4.96 2.68
CA ALA A 62 6.85 6.25 2.84
C ALA A 62 7.75 6.60 1.65
N TRP A 63 8.47 5.61 1.11
CA TRP A 63 9.26 5.78 -0.11
C TRP A 63 8.37 6.01 -1.33
N PHE A 64 7.33 5.20 -1.54
CA PHE A 64 6.42 5.31 -2.68
C PHE A 64 5.76 6.69 -2.75
N ASN A 65 5.35 7.23 -1.61
CA ASN A 65 4.71 8.55 -1.52
C ASN A 65 5.63 9.72 -1.94
N LYS A 66 6.96 9.52 -1.94
CA LYS A 66 7.92 10.53 -2.43
C LYS A 66 7.97 10.54 -3.97
N THR A 67 7.58 9.45 -4.63
CA THR A 67 7.61 9.34 -6.09
C THR A 67 6.54 10.23 -6.76
N PRO A 68 6.75 10.67 -8.02
CA PRO A 68 5.71 11.40 -8.76
C PRO A 68 4.39 10.62 -8.88
N LEU A 69 4.46 9.30 -9.02
CA LEU A 69 3.28 8.44 -9.12
C LEU A 69 2.53 8.35 -7.79
N GLY A 70 3.26 8.23 -6.67
CA GLY A 70 2.67 8.24 -5.33
C GLY A 70 1.95 9.56 -5.03
N LYS A 71 2.55 10.70 -5.39
CA LYS A 71 1.92 12.02 -5.25
C LYS A 71 0.65 12.15 -6.09
N LYS A 72 0.68 11.70 -7.36
CA LYS A 72 -0.51 11.67 -8.23
C LYS A 72 -1.62 10.81 -7.64
N ARG A 73 -1.29 9.62 -7.13
CA ARG A 73 -2.24 8.70 -6.49
C ARG A 73 -2.84 9.31 -5.23
N ALA A 74 -2.04 9.94 -4.38
CA ALA A 74 -2.52 10.61 -3.17
C ALA A 74 -3.49 11.75 -3.52
N LYS A 75 -3.19 12.55 -4.55
CA LYS A 75 -4.08 13.60 -5.03
C LYS A 75 -5.41 13.03 -5.55
N ALA A 76 -5.38 11.99 -6.38
CA ALA A 76 -6.59 11.34 -6.89
C ALA A 76 -7.47 10.74 -5.77
N ILE A 77 -6.86 10.18 -4.72
CA ILE A 77 -7.61 9.66 -3.57
C ILE A 77 -8.27 10.79 -2.79
N LYS A 78 -7.60 11.93 -2.60
CA LYS A 78 -8.18 13.11 -1.93
C LYS A 78 -9.35 13.70 -2.72
N GLU A 79 -9.18 13.84 -4.04
CA GLU A 79 -10.23 14.29 -4.95
C GLU A 79 -11.44 13.35 -4.92
N ALA A 80 -11.22 12.03 -4.94
CA ALA A 80 -12.28 11.03 -4.84
C ALA A 80 -12.99 11.02 -3.46
N LYS A 81 -12.32 11.47 -2.40
CA LYS A 81 -12.88 11.59 -1.05
C LYS A 81 -13.57 12.94 -0.79
N GLY A 82 -13.58 13.87 -1.75
CA GLY A 82 -14.21 15.18 -1.60
C GLY A 82 -13.49 16.11 -0.63
N GLU A 83 -12.22 15.82 -0.28
CA GLU A 83 -11.38 16.72 0.51
C GLU A 83 -10.77 17.77 -0.43
N ASP A 84 -11.51 18.86 -0.66
CA ASP A 84 -11.03 20.06 -1.36
C ASP A 84 -10.00 20.79 -0.47
N ASP A 85 -8.72 20.77 -0.87
CA ASP A 85 -7.72 21.68 -0.31
C ASP A 85 -7.79 22.99 -1.10
N GLY A 86 -8.66 23.87 -0.64
CA GLY A 86 -8.59 25.28 -0.97
C GLY A 86 -7.23 25.85 -0.55
N GLY A 87 -6.36 26.09 -1.53
CA GLY A 87 -5.36 27.16 -1.45
C GLY A 87 -3.88 26.74 -1.55
N GLY A 88 -3.16 27.36 -2.48
CA GLY A 88 -1.73 27.57 -2.29
C GLY A 88 -0.80 27.39 -3.49
N GLY A 89 -1.30 27.38 -4.71
CA GLY A 89 -0.45 27.69 -5.87
C GLY A 89 0.07 29.13 -5.81
N LYS A 90 1.37 29.30 -6.13
CA LYS A 90 2.14 30.56 -6.32
C LYS A 90 2.66 31.29 -5.07
N LYS A 91 3.97 31.14 -4.84
CA LYS A 91 4.83 32.30 -4.53
C LYS A 91 6.15 32.23 -5.30
N GLY A 92 6.05 32.40 -6.62
CA GLY A 92 7.18 32.88 -7.42
C GLY A 92 7.53 34.28 -6.93
N LYS A 93 8.65 34.40 -6.22
CA LYS A 93 9.18 35.66 -5.68
C LYS A 93 9.88 36.41 -6.82
N GLY A 94 9.12 37.18 -7.59
CA GLY A 94 9.62 38.02 -8.68
C GLY A 94 9.07 39.45 -8.60
N LYS A 95 9.97 40.39 -8.28
CA LYS A 95 9.95 41.85 -8.57
C LYS A 95 8.68 42.65 -8.27
N GLY A 96 8.71 43.39 -7.15
CA GLY A 96 7.89 44.58 -6.91
C GLY A 96 8.77 45.71 -6.36
N LYS A 97 9.18 46.64 -7.23
CA LYS A 97 10.02 47.81 -6.96
C LYS A 97 9.16 48.86 -6.22
N GLY A 98 9.16 48.83 -4.89
CA GLY A 98 8.46 49.79 -4.04
C GLY A 98 9.20 51.13 -3.98
N LYS A 99 8.75 52.12 -4.76
CA LYS A 99 9.15 53.53 -4.66
C LYS A 99 8.28 54.21 -3.60
N GLY A 100 8.89 54.63 -2.49
CA GLY A 100 8.32 55.48 -1.43
C GLY A 100 9.43 55.75 -0.42
N LYS A 101 9.66 56.94 0.13
CA LYS A 101 8.80 58.08 0.42
C LYS A 101 9.70 59.24 0.91
N LYS A 102 9.13 60.47 0.84
CA LYS A 102 9.40 61.65 1.71
C LYS A 102 10.71 62.42 1.43
N LYS A 103 10.76 63.76 1.51
CA LYS A 103 9.96 64.68 2.32
C LYS A 103 10.14 66.12 1.80
N LYS A 104 9.06 66.91 1.85
CA LYS A 104 9.04 68.38 1.94
C LYS A 104 10.11 68.90 2.90
N LYS A 105 10.89 69.89 2.46
CA LYS A 105 11.14 71.12 3.20
C LYS A 105 11.40 72.23 2.19
#